data_AF-A0A963F8U4-F1
#
_entry.id   AF-A0A963F8U4-F1
#
_cell.length_a   1.000
_cell.length_b   1.000
_cell.length_c   1.000
_cell.angle_alpha   90.00
_cell.angle_beta   90.00
_cell.angle_gamma   90.00
#
_symmetry.space_group_name_H-M   'P 1'
#
loop_
_entity.id
_entity.type
_entity.pdbx_description
1 polymer ?
#
loop_
_entity_poly.entity_id
_entity_poly.type
_entity_poly.pdbx_seq_one_letter_code
_entity_poly.pdbx_strand_id
1 'polypeptide(L)'
;MTAQIPEIIYIDGKRRSLLSCPSIPKGHPSIRRLTADELEERGVLLSTALWREYIGTWKIKDEHLLLVSLKGRFVLIRKGPILADWFSGVITVARGKCLQYIHAGFGSIYEQYEYIAIENGIVVDSFVVDNAERPVLR
;
A
#
# COMPACT_ATOMS: atom_id res chain seq x y z
N MET A 1 -5.29 14.97 13.24
CA MET A 1 -4.98 14.54 11.85
C MET A 1 -5.24 13.03 11.80
N THR A 2 -6.29 12.58 11.11
CA THR A 2 -6.67 11.14 11.06
C THR A 2 -5.58 10.31 10.36
N ALA A 3 -5.44 9.03 10.66
CA ALA A 3 -4.53 8.16 9.90
C ALA A 3 -5.11 7.78 8.54
N GLN A 4 -4.29 7.77 7.48
CA GLN A 4 -4.64 7.09 6.23
C GLN A 4 -4.61 5.59 6.50
N ILE A 5 -5.70 4.88 6.15
CA ILE A 5 -5.71 3.41 6.24
C ILE A 5 -4.57 2.84 5.38
N PRO A 6 -3.66 2.02 5.96
CA PRO A 6 -2.57 1.41 5.22
C PRO A 6 -3.08 0.51 4.10
N GLU A 7 -2.35 0.53 2.99
CA GLU A 7 -2.55 -0.42 1.92
C GLU A 7 -2.01 -1.80 2.30
N ILE A 8 -2.35 -2.82 1.50
CA ILE A 8 -1.99 -4.20 1.78
C ILE A 8 -0.88 -4.61 0.83
N ILE A 9 0.15 -5.28 1.34
CA ILE A 9 1.16 -5.93 0.50
C ILE A 9 1.37 -7.39 0.92
N TYR A 10 1.47 -8.29 -0.05
CA TYR A 10 1.84 -9.69 0.16
C TYR A 10 3.30 -9.92 -0.24
N ILE A 11 4.10 -10.43 0.68
CA ILE A 11 5.51 -10.80 0.44
C ILE A 11 5.72 -12.19 1.05
N ASP A 12 6.23 -13.14 0.27
CA ASP A 12 6.40 -14.55 0.67
C ASP A 12 5.12 -15.19 1.24
N GLY A 13 3.98 -14.87 0.63
CA GLY A 13 2.67 -15.34 1.08
C GLY A 13 2.14 -14.68 2.36
N LYS A 14 2.93 -13.84 3.03
CA LYS A 14 2.52 -13.14 4.25
C LYS A 14 1.89 -11.80 3.92
N ARG A 15 0.69 -11.57 4.46
CA ARG A 15 0.01 -10.27 4.42
C ARG A 15 0.69 -9.28 5.37
N ARG A 16 1.04 -8.10 4.88
CA ARG A 16 1.67 -7.02 5.65
C ARG A 16 1.00 -5.67 5.35
N SER A 17 1.20 -4.70 6.25
CA SER A 17 0.79 -3.31 6.01
C SER A 17 1.85 -2.61 5.16
N LEU A 18 1.41 -1.97 4.08
CA LEU A 18 2.21 -1.08 3.27
C LEU A 18 2.11 0.32 3.88
N LEU A 19 3.20 0.79 4.47
CA LEU A 19 3.31 2.12 5.11
C LEU A 19 3.76 3.18 4.10
N SER A 20 3.39 2.97 2.85
CA SER A 20 3.70 3.80 1.71
C SER A 20 2.49 3.82 0.78
N CYS A 21 2.47 4.81 -0.10
CA CYS A 21 1.35 5.07 -0.97
C CYS A 21 1.81 5.06 -2.42
N PRO A 22 2.15 3.90 -3.03
CA PRO A 22 2.52 3.87 -4.45
C PRO A 22 1.44 4.55 -5.28
N SER A 23 1.86 5.42 -6.18
CA SER A 23 0.94 6.22 -7.00
C SER A 23 0.22 5.34 -8.01
N ILE A 24 -1.08 5.62 -8.21
CA ILE A 24 -1.84 5.04 -9.30
C ILE A 24 -1.80 5.99 -10.50
N PRO A 25 -1.34 5.54 -11.68
CA PRO A 25 -1.21 6.37 -12.86
C PRO A 25 -2.56 6.79 -13.42
N LYS A 26 -2.63 7.98 -14.01
CA LYS A 26 -3.80 8.41 -14.78
C LYS A 26 -3.80 7.72 -16.15
N GLY A 27 -4.95 7.22 -16.58
CA GLY A 27 -5.14 6.67 -17.93
C GLY A 27 -4.51 5.29 -18.17
N HIS A 28 -4.09 4.56 -17.14
CA HIS A 28 -3.56 3.21 -17.31
C HIS A 28 -4.63 2.26 -17.85
N PRO A 29 -4.36 1.46 -18.91
CA PRO A 29 -5.37 0.70 -19.64
C PRO A 29 -6.09 -0.35 -18.80
N SER A 30 -5.50 -0.79 -17.68
CA SER A 30 -6.11 -1.75 -16.75
C SER A 30 -6.72 -1.12 -15.49
N ILE A 31 -6.63 0.19 -15.31
CA ILE A 31 -7.11 0.88 -14.10
C ILE A 31 -8.13 1.94 -14.50
N ARG A 32 -9.32 1.86 -13.92
CA ARG A 32 -10.41 2.81 -14.16
C ARG A 32 -10.69 3.61 -12.91
N ARG A 33 -10.86 4.93 -13.08
CA ARG A 33 -11.40 5.80 -12.04
C ARG A 33 -12.93 5.77 -12.11
N LEU A 34 -13.57 5.54 -10.98
CA LEU A 34 -15.02 5.56 -10.84
C LEU A 34 -15.54 7.00 -10.69
N THR A 35 -16.74 7.23 -11.23
CA THR A 35 -17.54 8.45 -11.00
C THR A 35 -18.10 8.46 -9.57
N ALA A 36 -18.73 9.58 -9.16
CA ALA A 36 -19.39 9.66 -7.87
C ALA A 36 -20.59 8.69 -7.78
N ASP A 37 -21.42 8.66 -8.82
CA ASP A 37 -22.61 7.81 -8.91
C ASP A 37 -22.22 6.31 -8.83
N GLU A 38 -21.18 5.89 -9.56
CA GLU A 38 -20.67 4.51 -9.48
C GLU A 38 -20.11 4.13 -8.10
N LEU A 39 -19.62 5.10 -7.32
CA LEU A 39 -19.17 4.82 -5.95
C LEU A 39 -20.34 4.62 -5.00
N GLU A 40 -21.39 5.43 -5.16
CA GLU A 40 -22.63 5.34 -4.40
C GLU A 40 -23.35 4.01 -4.66
N GLU A 41 -23.51 3.64 -5.94
CA GLU A 41 -24.11 2.36 -6.33
C GLU A 41 -23.36 1.15 -5.77
N ARG A 42 -22.04 1.26 -5.60
CA ARG A 42 -21.21 0.19 -5.03
C ARG A 42 -21.21 0.17 -3.51
N GLY A 43 -21.95 1.07 -2.85
CA GLY A 43 -21.99 1.20 -1.40
C GLY A 43 -20.62 1.55 -0.80
N VAL A 44 -19.74 2.18 -1.57
CA VAL A 44 -18.41 2.56 -1.10
C VAL A 44 -18.54 3.83 -0.26
N LEU A 45 -18.70 3.65 1.04
CA LEU A 45 -18.64 4.76 2.00
C LEU A 45 -17.21 5.29 2.08
N LEU A 46 -17.01 6.53 1.62
CA LEU A 46 -15.75 7.24 1.77
C LEU A 46 -15.55 7.59 3.25
N SER A 47 -14.65 6.88 3.93
CA SER A 47 -14.26 7.23 5.30
C SER A 47 -13.37 8.47 5.30
N THR A 48 -13.51 9.33 6.32
CA THR A 48 -12.58 10.43 6.58
C THR A 48 -11.17 9.95 6.94
N ALA A 49 -10.94 8.64 7.10
CA ALA A 49 -9.63 8.02 7.27
C ALA A 49 -9.03 7.46 5.94
N LEU A 50 -9.70 7.67 4.80
CA LEU A 50 -9.27 7.18 3.48
C LEU A 50 -9.12 8.33 2.48
N TRP A 51 -8.17 9.23 2.75
CA TRP A 51 -7.96 10.44 1.94
C TRP A 51 -7.50 10.16 0.52
N ARG A 52 -6.88 9.00 0.28
CA ARG A 52 -6.59 8.55 -1.08
C ARG A 52 -7.83 8.09 -1.85
N GLU A 53 -8.94 7.89 -1.15
CA GLU A 53 -10.21 7.37 -1.67
C GLU A 53 -10.14 5.92 -2.20
N TYR A 54 -9.00 5.23 -2.02
CA TYR A 54 -8.85 3.83 -2.38
C TYR A 54 -7.86 3.09 -1.46
N ILE A 55 -7.96 1.76 -1.49
CA ILE A 55 -7.01 0.83 -0.88
C ILE A 55 -6.45 -0.05 -1.99
N GLY A 56 -5.13 0.03 -2.20
CA GLY A 56 -4.37 -0.89 -3.03
C GLY A 56 -4.06 -2.20 -2.31
N THR A 57 -4.15 -3.31 -3.03
CA THR A 57 -3.55 -4.58 -2.63
C THR A 57 -2.43 -4.91 -3.59
N TRP A 58 -1.23 -5.04 -3.06
CA TRP A 58 0.00 -5.27 -3.81
C TRP A 58 0.59 -6.62 -3.46
N LYS A 59 1.51 -7.10 -4.28
CA LYS A 59 2.28 -8.31 -4.05
C LYS A 59 3.67 -8.15 -4.63
N ILE A 60 4.70 -8.56 -3.89
CA ILE A 60 6.02 -8.81 -4.48
C ILE A 60 6.09 -10.31 -4.79
N LYS A 61 6.40 -10.65 -6.04
CA LYS A 61 6.59 -12.03 -6.51
C LYS A 61 7.64 -12.04 -7.60
N ASP A 62 8.63 -12.93 -7.49
CA ASP A 62 9.70 -13.07 -8.48
C ASP A 62 10.36 -11.70 -8.76
N GLU A 63 10.62 -10.91 -7.72
CA GLU A 63 11.18 -9.54 -7.79
C GLU A 63 10.27 -8.48 -8.46
N HIS A 64 9.03 -8.81 -8.81
CA HIS A 64 8.10 -7.85 -9.41
C HIS A 64 7.12 -7.30 -8.38
N LEU A 65 6.95 -5.97 -8.34
CA LEU A 65 5.83 -5.32 -7.67
C LEU A 65 4.57 -5.42 -8.54
N LEU A 66 3.60 -6.16 -8.04
CA LEU A 66 2.33 -6.42 -8.71
C LEU A 66 1.18 -5.71 -8.00
N LEU A 67 0.34 -4.99 -8.73
CA LEU A 67 -0.95 -4.52 -8.24
C LEU A 67 -2.00 -5.63 -8.43
N VAL A 68 -2.52 -6.15 -7.33
CA VAL A 68 -3.48 -7.28 -7.30
C VAL A 68 -4.92 -6.80 -7.34
N SER A 69 -5.26 -5.74 -6.60
CA SER A 69 -6.60 -5.16 -6.63
C SER A 69 -6.62 -3.71 -6.16
N LEU A 70 -7.66 -2.99 -6.58
CA LEU A 70 -8.00 -1.65 -6.10
C LEU A 70 -9.45 -1.67 -5.62
N LYS A 71 -9.69 -1.11 -4.44
CA LYS A 71 -11.03 -0.92 -3.86
C LYS A 71 -11.21 0.56 -3.51
N GLY A 72 -12.28 1.17 -3.97
CA GLY A 72 -12.58 2.59 -3.77
C GLY A 72 -12.74 3.34 -5.10
N ARG A 73 -12.23 4.57 -5.15
CA ARG A 73 -12.23 5.47 -6.32
C ARG A 73 -11.62 4.87 -7.58
N PHE A 74 -10.71 3.91 -7.43
CA PHE A 74 -10.12 3.19 -8.54
C PHE A 74 -10.46 1.70 -8.47
N VAL A 75 -10.57 1.09 -9.64
CA VAL A 75 -10.78 -0.35 -9.81
C VAL A 75 -9.84 -0.90 -10.87
N LEU A 76 -9.42 -2.14 -10.67
CA LEU A 76 -8.71 -2.90 -11.69
C LEU A 76 -9.75 -3.57 -12.61
N ILE A 77 -9.71 -3.29 -13.91
CA ILE A 77 -10.72 -3.78 -14.88
C ILE A 77 -10.30 -5.07 -15.59
N ARG A 78 -9.04 -5.49 -15.44
CA ARG A 78 -8.56 -6.75 -16.00
C ARG A 78 -8.59 -7.89 -14.99
N LYS A 79 -8.51 -9.11 -15.49
CA LYS A 79 -8.33 -10.30 -14.66
C LYS A 79 -6.85 -10.46 -14.25
N GLY A 80 -6.63 -10.72 -12.97
CA GLY A 80 -5.32 -11.02 -12.40
C GLY A 80 -4.43 -9.80 -12.16
N PRO A 81 -3.32 -9.97 -11.43
CA PRO A 81 -2.40 -8.89 -11.09
C PRO A 81 -1.76 -8.24 -12.33
N ILE A 82 -1.38 -6.97 -12.21
CA ILE A 82 -0.57 -6.24 -13.20
C ILE A 82 0.78 -5.87 -12.63
N LEU A 83 1.82 -5.86 -13.47
CA LEU A 83 3.10 -5.27 -13.14
C LEU A 83 2.93 -3.77 -12.93
N ALA A 84 3.50 -3.25 -11.84
CA ALA A 84 3.54 -1.84 -11.55
C ALA A 84 4.73 -1.15 -12.22
N ASP A 85 4.87 -1.32 -13.54
CA ASP A 85 6.00 -0.84 -14.34
C ASP A 85 6.16 0.69 -14.33
N TRP A 86 5.09 1.40 -14.00
CA TRP A 86 5.07 2.85 -13.82
C TRP A 86 5.71 3.33 -12.50
N PHE A 87 5.98 2.43 -11.55
CA PHE A 87 6.43 2.82 -10.21
C PHE A 87 7.95 2.63 -10.05
N SER A 88 8.61 3.71 -9.66
CA SER A 88 10.00 3.72 -9.17
C SER A 88 10.07 4.50 -7.86
N GLY A 89 10.75 3.94 -6.86
CA GLY A 89 10.87 4.53 -5.53
C GLY A 89 11.08 3.48 -4.45
N VAL A 90 11.15 3.94 -3.20
CA VAL A 90 11.27 3.06 -2.03
C VAL A 90 9.90 2.91 -1.38
N ILE A 91 9.50 1.67 -1.11
CA ILE A 91 8.33 1.37 -0.29
C ILE A 91 8.76 0.90 1.10
N THR A 92 7.97 1.24 2.11
CA THR A 92 8.15 0.81 3.50
C THR A 92 7.05 -0.17 3.88
N VAL A 93 7.45 -1.33 4.39
CA VAL A 93 6.56 -2.41 4.78
C VAL A 93 6.70 -2.69 6.27
N ALA A 94 5.58 -2.71 6.98
CA ALA A 94 5.55 -3.09 8.38
C ALA A 94 5.84 -4.59 8.55
N ARG A 95 6.69 -4.94 9.51
CA ARG A 95 6.99 -6.32 9.91
C ARG A 95 6.81 -6.48 11.41
N GLY A 96 6.40 -7.69 11.81
CA GLY A 96 6.16 -8.03 13.20
C GLY A 96 4.91 -7.34 13.77
N LYS A 97 4.87 -7.22 15.10
CA LYS A 97 3.75 -6.62 15.84
C LYS A 97 3.78 -5.09 15.75
N CYS A 98 2.59 -4.49 15.86
CA CYS A 98 2.47 -3.06 16.14
C CYS A 98 2.86 -2.83 17.60
N LEU A 99 3.95 -2.11 17.84
CA LEU A 99 4.48 -1.78 19.17
C LEU A 99 3.76 -0.57 19.78
N GLN A 100 3.46 0.44 18.97
CA GLN A 100 2.72 1.63 19.39
C GLN A 100 1.76 2.05 18.29
N TYR A 101 0.48 2.15 18.62
CA TYR A 101 -0.52 2.64 17.68
C TYR A 101 -0.60 4.17 17.75
N ILE A 102 -0.35 4.85 16.63
CA ILE A 102 -0.44 6.31 16.54
C ILE A 102 -1.52 6.68 15.53
N HIS A 103 -2.51 7.45 15.98
CA HIS A 103 -3.69 7.87 15.22
C HIS A 103 -3.41 9.01 14.22
N ALA A 104 -2.19 9.10 13.65
CA ALA A 104 -1.79 10.14 12.71
C ALA A 104 -0.92 9.55 11.57
N GLY A 105 -1.40 9.63 10.33
CA GLY A 105 -0.71 9.11 9.14
C GLY A 105 -0.30 7.63 9.26
N PHE A 106 0.96 7.32 8.93
CA PHE A 106 1.59 6.01 9.17
C PHE A 106 2.42 5.99 10.46
N GLY A 107 2.09 6.83 11.44
CA GLY A 107 2.91 7.04 12.65
C GLY A 107 3.00 5.82 13.57
N SER A 108 2.20 4.77 13.37
CA SER A 108 2.28 3.55 14.19
C SER A 108 3.67 2.91 14.08
N ILE A 109 4.23 2.57 15.24
CA ILE A 109 5.54 1.93 15.36
C ILE A 109 5.35 0.43 15.30
N TYR A 110 6.12 -0.24 14.44
CA TYR A 110 6.16 -1.69 14.31
C TYR A 110 7.54 -2.21 14.71
N GLU A 111 7.59 -3.47 15.15
CA GLU A 111 8.84 -4.15 15.53
C GLU A 111 9.93 -3.96 14.47
N GLN A 112 9.58 -4.07 13.20
CA GLN A 112 10.52 -3.95 12.10
C GLN A 112 9.91 -3.16 10.93
N TYR A 113 10.77 -2.45 10.21
CA TYR A 113 10.45 -1.89 8.89
C TYR A 113 11.33 -2.55 7.84
N GLU A 114 10.73 -2.97 6.73
CA GLU A 114 11.46 -3.38 5.54
C GLU A 114 11.33 -2.28 4.50
N TYR A 115 12.47 -1.79 4.02
CA TYR A 115 12.57 -0.83 2.94
C TYR A 115 12.93 -1.59 1.66
N ILE A 116 12.17 -1.38 0.60
CA ILE A 116 12.33 -2.09 -0.67
C ILE A 116 12.46 -1.04 -1.77
N ALA A 117 13.63 -0.99 -2.41
CA ALA A 117 13.89 -0.13 -3.55
C ALA A 117 13.35 -0.79 -4.82
N ILE A 118 12.61 -0.02 -5.61
CA ILE A 118 11.93 -0.49 -6.80
C ILE A 118 12.25 0.44 -7.97
N GLU A 119 12.60 -0.14 -9.11
CA GLU A 119 12.79 0.56 -10.37
C GLU A 119 11.89 -0.06 -11.45
N ASN A 120 10.99 0.74 -12.01
CA ASN A 120 10.04 0.33 -13.05
C ASN A 120 9.29 -0.97 -12.68
N GLY A 121 8.81 -1.04 -11.44
CA GLY A 121 8.11 -2.21 -10.91
C GLY A 121 9.00 -3.41 -10.54
N ILE A 122 10.33 -3.30 -10.65
CA ILE A 122 11.29 -4.35 -10.31
C ILE A 122 11.99 -4.02 -9.00
N VAL A 123 12.03 -4.97 -8.07
CA VAL A 123 12.79 -4.86 -6.83
C VAL A 123 14.28 -4.91 -7.16
N VAL A 124 15.02 -3.88 -6.78
CA VAL A 124 16.48 -3.78 -7.04
C VAL A 124 17.31 -3.91 -5.77
N ASP A 125 16.72 -3.61 -4.60
CA ASP A 125 17.38 -3.76 -3.30
C ASP A 125 16.35 -3.83 -2.17
N SER A 126 16.72 -4.42 -1.03
CA SER A 126 15.93 -4.35 0.19
C SER A 126 16.77 -4.49 1.45
N PHE A 127 16.34 -3.80 2.52
CA PHE A 127 16.94 -3.94 3.84
C PHE A 127 15.90 -3.83 4.95
N VAL A 128 16.20 -4.46 6.08
CA VAL A 128 15.33 -4.48 7.27
C VAL A 128 15.96 -3.68 8.39
N VAL A 129 15.16 -2.84 9.03
CA VAL A 129 15.53 -2.08 10.23
C VAL A 129 14.71 -2.60 11.39
N ASP A 130 15.38 -2.99 12.47
CA ASP A 130 14.75 -3.33 13.74
C ASP A 130 14.49 -2.06 14.55
N ASN A 131 13.25 -1.92 15.04
CA ASN A 131 12.84 -0.82 15.90
C ASN A 131 12.50 -1.26 17.32
N ALA A 132 12.64 -2.56 17.66
CA ALA A 132 12.27 -3.08 18.98
C ALA A 132 13.05 -2.42 20.13
N GLU A 133 14.25 -1.91 19.86
CA GLU A 133 15.09 -1.22 20.85
C GLU A 133 15.04 0.31 20.76
N ARG A 134 14.25 0.89 19.85
CA ARG A 134 14.10 2.36 19.79
C ARG A 134 13.23 2.82 20.96
N PRO A 135 13.64 3.85 21.72
CA PRO A 135 12.84 4.35 22.84
C PRO A 135 11.50 4.81 22.30
N VAL A 136 10.47 4.05 22.66
CA VAL A 136 9.07 4.41 22.43
C VAL A 136 8.85 5.71 23.19
N LEU A 137 8.56 6.81 22.48
CA LEU A 137 8.24 8.07 23.13
C LEU A 137 7.00 7.83 23.99
N ARG A 138 7.19 7.84 25.32
CA ARG A 138 6.14 7.74 26.34
C ARG A 138 5.49 9.09 26.56
#